data_AF-A0A653K3P4-F1
#
_entry.id   AF-A0A653K3P4-F1
#
_cell.length_a   1.000
_cell.length_b   1.000
_cell.length_c   1.000
_cell.angle_alpha   90.00
_cell.angle_beta   90.00
_cell.angle_gamma   90.00
#
_symmetry.space_group_name_H-M   'P 1'
#
loop_
_entity.id
_entity.type
_entity.pdbx_description
1 polymer ?
#
loop_
_entity_poly.entity_id
_entity_poly.type
_entity_poly.pdbx_seq_one_letter_code
_entity_poly.pdbx_strand_id
1 'polypeptide(L)' 'MIEVSLVEFEQGAEKPLYAHQFETHPRIGEWLVLANDKTYQVLMIAHHESPEVGTVVYVKYQGNILDCIDRLGSGTAF' A
#
# COMPACT_ATOMS: atom_id res chain seq x y z
N MET A 1 -4.17 -0.11 17.34
CA MET A 1 -3.32 -0.67 16.27
C MET A 1 -4.12 -1.73 15.54
N ILE A 2 -4.18 -1.63 14.21
CA ILE A 2 -4.93 -2.51 13.32
C ILE A 2 -3.90 -3.30 12.52
N GLU A 3 -3.99 -4.62 12.55
CA GLU A 3 -3.18 -5.49 11.70
C GLU A 3 -3.88 -5.64 10.35
N VAL A 4 -3.14 -5.38 9.26
CA VAL A 4 -3.64 -5.58 7.90
C VAL A 4 -2.62 -6.37 7.09
N SER A 5 -3.12 -7.25 6.25
CA SER A 5 -2.29 -7.95 5.27
C SER A 5 -2.10 -7.06 4.05
N LEU A 6 -0.84 -6.85 3.62
CA LEU A 6 -0.56 -6.07 2.42
C LEU A 6 -0.27 -7.01 1.24
N VAL A 7 -0.85 -6.73 0.09
CA VAL A 7 -0.56 -7.47 -1.15
C VAL A 7 -0.11 -6.47 -2.20
N GLU A 8 1.15 -6.58 -2.61
CA GLU A 8 1.69 -5.83 -3.74
C GLU A 8 1.17 -6.43 -5.05
N PHE A 9 0.64 -5.57 -5.92
CA PHE A 9 0.23 -5.94 -7.27
C PHE A 9 1.23 -5.39 -8.30
N GLU A 10 1.97 -6.28 -8.95
CA GLU A 10 2.94 -5.93 -10.00
C GLU A 10 2.71 -6.80 -11.24
N GLN A 11 2.43 -6.18 -12.38
CA GLN A 11 2.35 -6.84 -13.70
C GLN A 11 1.48 -8.11 -13.76
N GLY A 12 0.38 -8.15 -13.01
CA GLY A 12 -0.54 -9.30 -12.96
C GLY A 12 -0.13 -10.40 -11.98
N ALA A 13 0.91 -10.19 -11.18
CA ALA A 13 1.28 -11.04 -10.07
C ALA A 13 0.94 -10.37 -8.73
N GLU A 14 0.41 -11.18 -7.81
CA GLU A 14 0.22 -10.80 -6.41
C GLU A 14 1.43 -11.25 -5.60
N LYS A 15 1.99 -10.33 -4.81
CA LYS A 15 3.10 -10.61 -3.92
C LYS A 15 2.72 -10.18 -2.49
N PRO A 16 2.63 -11.12 -1.54
CA PRO A 16 2.35 -10.78 -0.16
C PRO A 16 3.50 -9.96 0.42
N LEU A 17 3.16 -8.77 0.92
CA LEU A 17 3.98 -8.00 1.84
C LEU A 17 3.46 -8.38 3.23
N TYR A 18 4.33 -8.82 4.13
CA TYR A 18 3.97 -9.31 5.46
C TYR A 18 2.95 -8.42 6.18
N ALA A 19 2.23 -8.95 7.17
CA ALA A 19 1.26 -8.16 7.92
C ALA A 19 1.91 -6.92 8.56
N HIS A 20 1.26 -5.77 8.40
CA HIS A 20 1.73 -4.49 8.94
C HIS A 20 0.70 -3.94 9.94
N GLN A 21 1.22 -3.36 11.02
CA GLN A 21 0.39 -2.68 12.02
C GLN A 21 0.29 -1.20 11.69
N PHE A 22 -0.92 -0.70 11.61
CA PHE A 22 -1.21 0.72 11.42
C PHE A 22 -1.98 1.28 12.61
N GLU A 23 -1.80 2.57 12.90
CA GLU A 23 -2.60 3.25 13.93
C GLU A 23 -4.06 3.39 13.50
N THR A 24 -4.27 3.68 12.22
CA THR A 24 -5.58 3.82 11.58
C THR A 24 -5.66 2.94 10.34
N HIS A 25 -6.88 2.63 9.91
CA HIS A 25 -7.08 1.79 8.75
C HIS A 25 -6.64 2.53 7.48
N PRO A 26 -5.76 1.93 6.63
CA PRO A 26 -5.38 2.53 5.36
C PRO A 26 -6.60 2.87 4.50
N ARG A 27 -6.51 3.92 3.69
CA ARG A 27 -7.57 4.39 2.78
C ARG A 27 -7.15 4.25 1.33
N ILE A 28 -8.11 4.02 0.44
CA ILE A 28 -7.84 4.00 -1.01
C ILE A 28 -7.25 5.34 -1.46
N GLY A 29 -6.17 5.28 -2.23
CA GLY A 29 -5.40 6.44 -2.68
C GLY A 29 -4.33 6.93 -1.70
N GLU A 30 -4.33 6.46 -0.45
CA GLU A 30 -3.31 6.78 0.54
C GLU A 30 -1.94 6.22 0.16
N TRP A 31 -0.88 6.93 0.56
CA TRP A 31 0.49 6.50 0.37
C TRP A 31 1.03 5.93 1.68
N LEU A 32 1.45 4.68 1.65
CA LEU A 32 2.04 3.95 2.77
C LEU A 32 3.55 3.92 2.59
N VAL A 33 4.29 4.43 3.58
CA VAL A 33 5.74 4.28 3.66
C VAL A 33 6.03 3.17 4.66
N LEU A 34 6.57 2.05 4.16
CA LEU A 34 6.90 0.90 5.01
C LEU A 34 8.34 0.99 5.49
N ALA A 35 8.69 0.18 6.50
CA ALA A 35 10.04 0.17 7.11
C ALA A 35 11.18 -0.24 6.15
N ASN A 36 10.86 -0.67 4.93
CA ASN A 36 11.82 -0.99 3.88
C ASN A 36 12.14 0.22 2.97
N ASP A 37 11.78 1.44 3.40
CA ASP A 37 11.91 2.72 2.68
C ASP A 37 11.18 2.77 1.33
N LYS A 38 10.29 1.80 1.08
CA LYS A 38 9.44 1.77 -0.12
C LYS A 38 8.11 2.43 0.17
N THR A 39 7.69 3.23 -0.80
CA THR A 39 6.39 3.89 -0.83
C THR A 39 5.45 3.10 -1.72
N TYR A 40 4.25 2.88 -1.20
CA TYR A 40 3.20 2.15 -1.87
C TYR A 40 1.91 2.98 -1.89
N GLN A 41 1.14 2.93 -2.96
CA GLN A 41 -0.20 3.50 -3.02
C GLN A 41 -1.24 2.42 -2.78
N VAL A 42 -2.21 2.69 -1.89
CA VAL A 42 -3.36 1.82 -1.68
C VAL A 42 -4.29 1.89 -2.87
N LEU A 43 -4.54 0.73 -3.50
CA LEU A 43 -5.45 0.62 -4.64
C LEU A 43 -6.82 0.08 -4.27
N MET A 44 -6.87 -0.90 -3.35
CA MET A 44 -8.10 -1.57 -2.97
C MET A 44 -8.01 -2.10 -1.55
N ILE A 45 -9.14 -2.16 -0.86
CA ILE A 45 -9.28 -2.73 0.48
C ILE A 45 -10.37 -3.80 0.38
N ALA A 46 -10.03 -5.03 0.74
CA ALA A 46 -10.95 -6.16 0.78
C ALA A 46 -11.17 -6.58 2.24
N HIS A 47 -12.44 -6.61 2.64
CA HIS A 47 -12.86 -7.14 3.92
C HIS A 47 -13.38 -8.55 3.72
N HIS A 48 -12.75 -9.53 4.36
CA HIS A 48 -13.20 -10.91 4.32
C HIS A 48 -14.16 -11.18 5.47
N GLU A 49 -15.24 -11.93 5.20
CA GLU A 49 -16.21 -12.35 6.22
C GLU A 49 -15.59 -13.31 7.25
N SER A 50 -14.55 -14.05 6.83
CA SER A 50 -13.77 -14.90 7.72
C SER A 50 -12.85 -14.05 8.62
N PRO A 51 -13.05 -14.05 9.94
CA PRO A 51 -12.28 -13.22 10.87
C PRO A 51 -10.78 -13.56 10.88
N GLU A 52 -10.41 -14.76 10.41
CA GLU A 52 -9.04 -15.28 10.35
C GLU A 52 -8.19 -14.60 9.26
N VAL A 53 -8.85 -14.11 8.19
CA VAL A 53 -8.19 -13.46 7.04
C VAL A 53 -8.07 -11.96 7.26
N GLY A 54 -8.95 -11.38 8.09
CA GLY A 54 -8.93 -9.96 8.43
C GLY A 54 -9.14 -9.06 7.22
N THR A 55 -8.48 -7.90 7.24
CA THR A 55 -8.52 -6.94 6.12
C THR A 55 -7.26 -7.07 5.26
N VAL A 56 -7.48 -7.24 3.96
CA VAL A 56 -6.43 -7.29 2.94
C VAL A 56 -6.40 -5.96 2.21
N VAL A 57 -5.22 -5.35 2.14
CA VAL A 57 -5.00 -4.06 1.49
C VAL A 57 -4.07 -4.29 0.31
N TYR A 58 -4.60 -4.06 -0.89
CA TYR A 58 -3.87 -4.18 -2.14
C TYR A 58 -3.17 -2.87 -2.43
N VAL A 59 -1.87 -2.97 -2.72
CA VAL A 59 -1.00 -1.81 -2.88
C VAL A 59 -0.18 -1.91 -4.15
N LYS A 60 0.23 -0.76 -4.68
CA LYS A 60 1.13 -0.65 -5.82
C LYS A 60 2.39 0.08 -5.42
N TYR A 61 3.54 -0.49 -5.73
CA TYR A 61 4.82 0.16 -5.49
C TYR A 61 4.95 1.43 -6.33
N GLN A 62 5.37 2.51 -5.68
CA GLN A 62 5.56 3.83 -6.31
C GLN A 62 7.04 4.20 -6.45
N GLY A 63 7.90 3.72 -5.57
CA GLY A 63 9.31 4.11 -5.51
C GLY A 63 9.79 4.26 -4.07
N ASN A 64 10.97 4.85 -3.88
CA ASN A 64 11.34 5.38 -2.58
C ASN A 64 10.61 6.72 -2.33
N ILE A 65 10.64 7.23 -1.10
CA ILE A 65 9.93 8.49 -0.75
C ILE A 65 10.42 9.71 -1.55
N LEU A 66 11.73 9.80 -1.83
CA LEU A 66 12.33 10.91 -2.56
C LEU A 66 11.89 10.91 -4.02
N ASP A 67 11.91 9.75 -4.67
CA ASP A 67 11.44 9.55 -6.05
C ASP A 67 9.97 9.99 -6.19
N CYS A 68 9.15 9.69 -5.18
CA CYS A 68 7.73 10.04 -5.18
C CYS A 68 7.52 11.55 -5.02
N ILE A 69 8.29 12.19 -4.13
CA ILE A 69 8.26 13.66 -3.94
C ILE A 69 8.73 14.38 -5.21
N ASP A 70 9.81 13.92 -5.83
CA ASP A 70 10.33 14.50 -7.07
C ASP A 70 9.32 14.41 -8.22
N ARG A 71 8.55 13.31 -8.31
CA ARG A 71 7.46 13.16 -9.28
C ARG A 71 6.29 14.11 -9.04
N LEU A 72 5.99 14.45 -7.78
CA LEU A 72 4.97 15.45 -7.45
C LEU A 72 5.45 16.86 -7.81
N GLY A 73 6.71 17.17 -7.51
CA GLY A 73 7.30 18.49 -7.79
C GLY A 73 7.57 18.74 -9.27
N SER A 74 7.85 17.69 -10.04
CA SER A 74 8.10 17.80 -11.48
C SER A 74 6.84 18.01 -12.32
N GLY A 75 5.64 17.94 -11.72
CA GLY A 75 4.38 18.22 -12.37
C GLY A 75 4.24 17.43 -13.67
N THR A 76 3.65 16.23 -13.59
CA THR A 76 3.13 15.59 -14.80
C THR A 76 1.97 16.43 -15.32
N ALA A 77 2.30 17.45 -16.11
CA ALA A 77 1.42 18.09 -17.05
C ALA A 77 1.06 17.03 -18.09
N PHE A 78 -0.04 16.33 -17.84
CA PHE A 78 -0.80 15.64 -18.87
C PHE A 78 -1.89 16.58 -19.38
#